data_AF-A0A0K0ESX9-F1
#
_entry.id   AF-A0A0K0ESX9-F1
#
_cell.length_a   1.000
_cell.length_b   1.000
_cell.length_c   1.000
_cell.angle_alpha   90.00
_cell.angle_beta   90.00
_cell.angle_gamma   90.00
#
_symmetry.space_group_name_H-M   'P 1'
#
loop_
_entity.id
_entity.type
_entity.pdbx_description
1 polymer ?
#
loop_
_entity_poly.entity_id
_entity_poly.type
_entity_poly.pdbx_seq_one_letter_code
_entity_poly.pdbx_strand_id
1 'polypeptide(L)'
;MNYLKFFIKLSFIFLILFYVDCQDSATIVPKPNYDTITSEKLVKSIRNAKFNEKFNEMKDQIISQIEGTSNLDESVSFISHLIVNSNFSNEEKGIFFQELVDAAAQTNENK
;
A
#
# COMPACT_ATOMS: atom_id res chain seq x y z
N MET A 1 -11.32 -18.04 2.66
CA MET A 1 -12.29 -17.00 2.24
C MET A 1 -11.68 -16.22 1.08
N ASN A 2 -12.37 -16.18 -0.06
CA ASN A 2 -11.92 -15.83 -1.42
C ASN A 2 -10.80 -14.78 -1.56
N TYR A 3 -9.67 -15.19 -2.18
CA TYR A 3 -8.64 -14.31 -2.73
C TYR A 3 -9.21 -13.16 -3.58
N LEU A 4 -10.34 -13.39 -4.26
CA LEU A 4 -11.07 -12.37 -5.01
C LEU A 4 -11.54 -11.19 -4.15
N LYS A 5 -12.04 -11.45 -2.93
CA LYS A 5 -12.47 -10.38 -2.00
C LYS A 5 -11.27 -9.56 -1.51
N PHE A 6 -10.12 -10.22 -1.34
CA PHE A 6 -8.86 -9.57 -0.95
C PHE A 6 -8.38 -8.62 -2.07
N PHE A 7 -8.35 -9.11 -3.31
CA PHE A 7 -7.95 -8.32 -4.47
C PHE A 7 -8.88 -7.11 -4.70
N ILE A 8 -10.20 -7.29 -4.56
CA ILE A 8 -11.18 -6.18 -4.67
C ILE A 8 -10.96 -5.13 -3.57
N LYS A 9 -10.65 -5.55 -2.33
CA LYS A 9 -10.34 -4.58 -1.27
C LYS A 9 -9.04 -3.83 -1.56
N LEU A 10 -8.01 -4.52 -2.04
CA LEU A 10 -6.74 -3.90 -2.42
C LEU A 10 -6.93 -2.89 -3.54
N SER A 11 -7.68 -3.24 -4.59
CA SER A 11 -7.97 -2.31 -5.70
C SER A 11 -8.77 -1.08 -5.23
N PHE A 12 -9.68 -1.24 -4.26
CA PHE A 12 -10.44 -0.12 -3.69
C PHE A 12 -9.56 0.87 -2.92
N ILE A 13 -8.51 0.41 -2.23
CA ILE A 13 -7.54 1.29 -1.55
C ILE A 13 -6.78 2.13 -2.57
N PHE A 14 -6.33 1.51 -3.67
CA PHE A 14 -5.69 2.25 -4.75
C PHE A 14 -6.65 3.21 -5.44
N LEU A 15 -7.91 2.83 -5.64
CA LEU A 15 -8.91 3.77 -6.13
C LEU A 15 -9.03 4.98 -5.21
N ILE A 16 -9.02 4.81 -3.88
CA ILE A 16 -9.07 5.94 -2.93
C ILE A 16 -7.80 6.79 -3.00
N LEU A 17 -6.60 6.18 -3.06
CA LEU A 17 -5.34 6.91 -3.19
C LEU A 17 -5.28 7.71 -4.51
N PHE A 18 -5.67 7.10 -5.64
CA PHE A 18 -5.70 7.78 -6.94
C PHE A 18 -6.84 8.79 -7.07
N TYR A 19 -8.00 8.57 -6.44
CA TYR A 19 -9.15 9.46 -6.53
C TYR A 19 -8.97 10.73 -5.69
N VAL A 20 -8.23 10.66 -4.58
CA VAL A 20 -7.98 11.83 -3.71
C VAL A 20 -7.07 12.87 -4.36
N ASP A 21 -6.21 12.50 -5.31
CA ASP A 21 -5.37 13.46 -6.04
C ASP A 21 -5.74 13.63 -7.53
N CYS A 22 -6.81 12.97 -7.99
CA CYS A 22 -7.38 13.23 -9.32
C CYS A 22 -8.09 14.60 -9.42
N GLN A 23 -8.25 15.33 -8.31
CA GLN A 23 -8.80 16.68 -8.35
C GLN A 23 -7.91 17.72 -9.05
N ASP A 24 -6.65 17.40 -9.38
CA ASP A 24 -5.79 18.26 -10.23
C ASP A 24 -5.65 17.76 -11.69
N SER A 25 -6.57 16.91 -12.16
CA SER A 25 -6.58 16.35 -13.52
C SER A 25 -7.12 17.33 -14.59
N ALA A 26 -6.51 18.50 -14.74
CA ALA A 26 -6.56 19.25 -16.00
C ALA A 26 -5.20 19.32 -16.71
N THR A 27 -4.13 18.82 -16.10
CA THR A 27 -2.82 18.75 -16.75
C THR A 27 -2.25 17.35 -16.65
N ILE A 28 -1.72 16.88 -17.78
CA ILE A 28 -1.04 15.61 -17.95
C ILE A 28 0.22 15.65 -17.08
N VAL A 29 0.07 15.40 -15.77
CA VAL A 29 1.22 15.24 -14.89
C VAL A 29 1.91 13.95 -15.32
N PRO A 30 3.22 13.96 -15.62
CA PRO A 30 3.92 12.73 -15.90
C PRO A 30 3.76 11.78 -14.71
N LYS A 31 3.15 10.61 -14.97
CA LYS A 31 3.02 9.47 -14.06
C LYS A 31 4.22 9.27 -13.11
N PRO A 32 5.50 9.40 -13.54
CA PRO A 32 6.64 9.12 -12.65
C PRO A 32 6.78 10.03 -11.42
N ASN A 33 6.42 11.32 -11.47
CA ASN A 33 6.75 12.26 -10.38
C ASN A 33 5.70 12.26 -9.26
N TYR A 34 4.43 12.07 -9.63
CA TYR A 34 3.35 11.90 -8.65
C TYR A 34 3.56 10.62 -7.81
N ASP A 35 4.03 9.56 -8.46
CA ASP A 35 4.29 8.28 -7.80
C ASP A 35 5.41 8.40 -6.75
N THR A 36 6.47 9.19 -6.96
CA THR A 36 7.55 9.32 -5.96
C THR A 36 7.09 9.99 -4.67
N ILE A 37 6.40 11.14 -4.74
CA ILE A 37 5.92 11.85 -3.54
C ILE A 37 4.89 10.97 -2.80
N THR A 38 4.00 10.32 -3.54
CA THR A 38 3.00 9.41 -2.97
C THR A 38 3.67 8.18 -2.34
N SER A 39 4.68 7.60 -2.99
CA SER A 39 5.51 6.52 -2.43
C SER A 39 6.17 6.94 -1.13
N GLU A 40 6.81 8.11 -1.07
CA GLU A 40 7.46 8.61 0.15
C GLU A 40 6.47 8.80 1.30
N LYS A 41 5.30 9.40 1.02
CA LYS A 41 4.25 9.56 2.03
C LYS A 41 3.73 8.20 2.51
N LEU A 42 3.49 7.27 1.59
CA LEU A 42 3.03 5.92 1.92
C LEU A 42 4.06 5.16 2.76
N VAL A 43 5.35 5.19 2.37
CA VAL A 43 6.45 4.60 3.16
C VAL A 43 6.50 5.20 4.56
N LYS A 44 6.38 6.52 4.69
CA LYS A 44 6.38 7.19 5.99
C LYS A 44 5.20 6.73 6.85
N SER A 45 4.00 6.62 6.29
CA SER A 45 2.81 6.15 7.00
C SER A 45 2.97 4.70 7.46
N ILE A 46 3.45 3.81 6.58
CA ILE A 46 3.69 2.39 6.90
C ILE A 46 4.78 2.25 7.98
N ARG A 47 5.85 3.04 7.91
CA ARG A 47 6.93 3.05 8.92
C ARG A 47 6.43 3.46 10.30
N ASN A 48 5.56 4.47 10.36
CA ASN A 48 5.06 5.02 11.63
C ASN A 48 3.87 4.22 12.21
N ALA A 49 3.20 3.42 11.39
CA ALA A 49 2.11 2.58 11.84
C ALA A 49 2.59 1.45 12.76
N LYS A 50 1.78 1.13 13.77
CA LYS A 50 2.06 0.05 14.72
C LYS A 50 1.50 -1.26 14.18
N PHE A 51 2.37 -2.04 13.56
CA PHE A 51 2.08 -3.42 13.17
C PHE A 51 2.34 -4.38 14.33
N ASN A 52 1.72 -5.55 14.31
CA ASN A 52 2.15 -6.65 15.17
C ASN A 52 3.61 -7.02 14.88
N GLU A 53 4.42 -7.28 15.91
CA GLU A 53 5.85 -7.55 15.77
C GLU A 53 6.16 -8.68 14.80
N LYS A 54 5.30 -9.70 14.72
CA LYS A 54 5.47 -10.82 13.78
C LYS A 54 5.41 -10.41 12.31
N PHE A 55 4.80 -9.25 12.01
CA PHE A 55 4.69 -8.72 10.66
C PHE A 55 5.82 -7.76 10.30
N ASN A 56 6.76 -7.48 11.21
CA ASN A 56 7.83 -6.50 10.97
C ASN A 56 8.67 -6.84 9.74
N GLU A 57 9.07 -8.10 9.56
CA GLU A 57 9.87 -8.51 8.40
C GLU A 57 9.12 -8.24 7.08
N MET A 58 7.85 -8.61 7.02
CA MET A 58 7.01 -8.36 5.84
C MET A 58 6.79 -6.86 5.60
N LYS A 59 6.54 -6.11 6.67
CA LYS A 59 6.41 -4.65 6.61
C LYS A 59 7.68 -4.01 6.03
N ASP A 60 8.85 -4.45 6.49
CA ASP A 60 10.14 -3.93 6.02
C ASP A 60 10.41 -4.29 4.56
N GLN A 61 10.00 -5.50 4.12
CA GLN A 61 10.04 -5.89 2.70
C GLN A 61 9.12 -5.02 1.83
N ILE A 62 7.90 -4.71 2.29
CA ILE A 62 6.99 -3.82 1.59
C ILE A 62 7.57 -2.41 1.50
N ILE A 63 8.10 -1.89 2.61
CA ILE A 63 8.78 -0.60 2.65
C ILE A 63 9.91 -0.56 1.63
N SER A 64 10.79 -1.57 1.61
CA SER A 64 11.91 -1.63 0.67
C SER A 64 11.47 -1.70 -0.80
N GLN A 65 10.28 -2.24 -1.09
CA GLN A 65 9.74 -2.31 -2.44
C GLN A 65 9.09 -0.99 -2.90
N ILE A 66 8.51 -0.23 -1.97
CA ILE A 66 7.91 1.08 -2.26
C ILE A 66 8.96 2.19 -2.21
N GLU A 67 9.96 2.06 -1.34
CA GLU A 67 11.03 3.04 -1.19
C GLU A 67 11.89 3.09 -2.45
N GLY A 68 11.92 4.26 -3.09
CA GLY A 68 12.68 4.46 -4.33
C GLY A 68 11.97 4.00 -5.60
N THR A 69 10.74 3.46 -5.53
CA THR A 69 9.95 3.19 -6.74
C THR A 69 9.26 4.46 -7.25
N SER A 70 9.33 4.69 -8.55
CA SER A 70 8.49 5.65 -9.27
C SER A 70 7.28 4.99 -9.93
N ASN A 71 7.04 3.70 -9.66
CA ASN A 71 5.91 2.96 -10.18
C ASN A 71 5.23 2.17 -9.06
N LEU A 72 4.22 2.78 -8.44
CA LEU A 72 3.47 2.16 -7.36
C LEU A 72 2.70 0.92 -7.83
N ASP A 73 2.23 0.90 -9.08
CA ASP A 73 1.46 -0.22 -9.66
C ASP A 73 2.24 -1.54 -9.64
N GLU A 74 3.54 -1.48 -9.94
CA GLU A 74 4.44 -2.65 -9.87
C GLU A 74 4.62 -3.12 -8.42
N SER A 75 4.79 -2.18 -7.49
CA SER A 75 4.91 -2.50 -6.07
C SER A 75 3.64 -3.15 -5.52
N VAL A 76 2.43 -2.79 -5.99
CA VAL A 76 1.17 -3.46 -5.60
C VAL A 76 1.19 -4.95 -5.93
N SER A 77 1.65 -5.28 -7.14
CA SER A 77 1.69 -6.67 -7.59
C SER A 77 2.66 -7.47 -6.73
N PHE A 78 3.85 -6.91 -6.44
CA PHE A 78 4.81 -7.51 -5.52
C PHE A 78 4.22 -7.70 -4.12
N ILE A 79 3.61 -6.66 -3.53
CA ILE A 79 3.02 -6.70 -2.19
C ILE A 79 1.94 -7.78 -2.11
N SER A 80 1.08 -7.87 -3.13
CA SER A 80 0.04 -8.89 -3.21
C SER A 80 0.63 -10.29 -3.20
N HIS A 81 1.65 -10.54 -4.02
CA HIS A 81 2.34 -11.82 -4.07
C HIS A 81 3.04 -12.15 -2.74
N LEU A 82 3.66 -11.15 -2.10
CA LEU A 82 4.33 -11.31 -0.83
C LEU A 82 3.35 -11.75 0.27
N ILE A 83 2.20 -11.06 0.39
CA ILE A 83 1.19 -11.40 1.39
C ILE A 83 0.58 -12.78 1.10
N VAL A 84 0.22 -13.06 -0.16
CA VAL A 84 -0.42 -14.33 -0.54
C VAL A 84 0.50 -15.52 -0.29
N ASN A 85 1.79 -15.41 -0.66
CA ASN A 85 2.77 -16.49 -0.55
C ASN A 85 3.44 -16.58 0.83
N SER A 86 3.11 -15.69 1.75
CA SER A 86 3.66 -15.75 3.10
C SER A 86 3.19 -16.98 3.88
N ASN A 87 4.01 -17.36 4.86
CA ASN A 87 3.77 -18.49 5.77
C ASN A 87 2.71 -18.19 6.84
N PHE A 88 2.09 -17.01 6.81
CA PHE A 88 1.03 -16.65 7.74
C PHE A 88 -0.26 -17.42 7.47
N SER A 89 -1.03 -17.64 8.53
CA SER A 89 -2.41 -18.11 8.42
C SER A 89 -3.29 -17.12 7.65
N ASN A 90 -4.44 -17.56 7.17
CA ASN A 90 -5.37 -16.69 6.47
C ASN A 90 -5.92 -15.57 7.38
N GLU A 91 -6.10 -15.83 8.68
CA GLU A 91 -6.50 -14.79 9.64
C GLU A 91 -5.40 -13.74 9.76
N GLU A 92 -4.15 -14.16 9.91
CA GLU A 92 -3.00 -13.25 10.03
C GLU A 92 -2.77 -12.43 8.77
N LYS A 93 -2.91 -13.01 7.58
CA LYS A 93 -2.90 -12.27 6.31
C LYS A 93 -3.99 -11.19 6.28
N GLY A 94 -5.17 -11.50 6.82
CA GLY A 94 -6.27 -10.55 6.95
C GLY A 94 -5.97 -9.41 7.92
N ILE A 95 -5.37 -9.72 9.08
CA ILE A 95 -4.94 -8.71 10.07
C ILE A 95 -3.86 -7.81 9.48
N PHE A 96 -2.81 -8.39 8.92
CA PHE A 96 -1.73 -7.64 8.29
C PHE A 96 -2.23 -6.70 7.20
N PHE A 97 -3.12 -7.21 6.35
CA PHE A 97 -3.72 -6.40 5.31
C PHE A 97 -4.50 -5.23 5.90
N GLN A 98 -5.30 -5.45 6.94
CA GLN A 98 -6.03 -4.37 7.61
C GLN A 98 -5.08 -3.33 8.21
N GLU A 99 -4.01 -3.75 8.89
CA GLU A 99 -2.97 -2.85 9.42
C GLU A 99 -2.32 -2.02 8.29
N LEU A 100 -2.09 -2.64 7.13
CA LEU A 100 -1.56 -1.96 5.95
C LEU A 100 -2.56 -0.96 5.36
N VAL A 101 -3.85 -1.30 5.31
CA VAL A 101 -4.93 -0.39 4.87
C VAL A 101 -4.99 0.82 5.80
N ASP A 102 -4.99 0.58 7.11
CA ASP A 102 -5.11 1.62 8.13
C ASP A 102 -3.89 2.55 8.09
N ALA A 103 -2.69 2.00 7.88
CA ALA A 103 -1.48 2.77 7.65
C ALA A 103 -1.57 3.61 6.36
N ALA A 104 -2.05 3.02 5.25
CA ALA A 104 -2.19 3.74 4.00
C ALA A 104 -3.22 4.88 4.09
N ALA A 105 -4.32 4.68 4.83
CA ALA A 105 -5.35 5.69 5.04
C ALA A 105 -4.82 6.93 5.79
N GLN A 106 -3.91 6.75 6.76
CA GLN A 106 -3.25 7.86 7.47
C GLN A 106 -2.41 8.76 6.55
N THR A 107 -2.04 8.28 5.37
CA THR A 107 -1.34 9.09 4.35
C THR A 107 -2.19 10.27 3.88
N ASN A 108 -3.52 10.10 3.87
CA ASN A 108 -4.47 11.12 3.41
C ASN A 108 -4.90 12.09 4.52
N GLU A 109 -4.82 11.70 5.79
CA GLU A 109 -5.28 12.51 6.92
C GLU A 109 -4.31 13.63 7.32
N ASN A 110 -3.04 13.57 6.91
CA ASN A 110 -2.05 14.62 7.18
C ASN A 110 -2.10 15.81 6.19
N LYS A 111 -3.29 16.13 5.62
CA LYS A 111 -3.54 17.42 4.94
C LYS A 111 -3.89 18.49 5.98
#